data_AF-A0A938PIM7-F1
#
_entry.id   AF-A0A938PIM7-F1
#
_cell.length_a   1.000
_cell.length_b   1.000
_cell.length_c   1.000
_cell.angle_alpha   90.00
_cell.angle_beta   90.00
_cell.angle_gamma   90.00
#
_symmetry.space_group_name_H-M   'P 1'
#
loop_
_entity.id
_entity.type
_entity.pdbx_description
1 polymer ?
#
loop_
_entity_poly.entity_id
_entity_poly.type
_entity_poly.pdbx_seq_one_letter_code
_entity_poly.pdbx_strand_id
1 'polypeptide(L)'
;MPQPGIAEVAGFTLDSLFSENLNTDIERLQSTNDLVDAMPFWRRRGLHERRIEVMVIRPSEDLRKVAADHSVQMPRGVRLFLRTVGGWGHEWRIPSYLLFDGRFAQALIDLGYRDGLKARPALQAFFS
;
A
#
# COMPACT_ATOMS: atom_id res chain seq x y z
N MET A 1 11.06 -30.12 -3.65
CA MET A 1 10.44 -28.95 -2.99
C MET A 1 9.05 -28.78 -3.58
N PRO A 2 7.98 -28.57 -2.80
CA PRO A 2 6.67 -28.28 -3.38
C PRO A 2 6.77 -26.98 -4.18
N GLN A 3 6.23 -26.97 -5.39
CA GLN A 3 6.17 -25.75 -6.21
C GLN A 3 5.15 -24.77 -5.61
N PRO A 4 5.46 -23.48 -5.55
CA PRO A 4 4.53 -22.49 -5.03
C PRO A 4 3.25 -22.49 -5.86
N GLY A 5 2.11 -22.40 -5.19
CA GLY A 5 0.81 -22.35 -5.86
C GLY A 5 0.62 -21.05 -6.64
N ILE A 6 -0.27 -21.05 -7.65
CA ILE A 6 -0.58 -19.84 -8.44
C ILE A 6 -1.03 -18.67 -7.54
N ALA A 7 -1.76 -18.94 -6.45
CA ALA A 7 -2.12 -17.93 -5.44
C ALA A 7 -0.91 -17.35 -4.69
N GLU A 8 0.13 -18.14 -4.44
CA GLU A 8 1.31 -17.68 -3.73
C GLU A 8 2.14 -16.74 -4.61
N VAL A 9 2.32 -17.14 -5.88
CA VAL A 9 2.98 -16.30 -6.89
C VAL A 9 2.20 -15.00 -7.10
N ALA A 10 0.88 -15.07 -7.29
CA ALA A 10 0.06 -13.87 -7.47
C ALA A 10 0.04 -12.97 -6.21
N GLY A 11 -0.02 -13.55 -5.00
CA GLY A 11 0.04 -12.80 -3.75
C GLY A 11 1.39 -12.11 -3.55
N PHE A 12 2.49 -12.80 -3.84
CA PHE A 12 3.85 -12.24 -3.82
C PHE A 12 4.02 -11.14 -4.87
N THR A 13 3.53 -11.36 -6.09
CA THR A 13 3.57 -10.34 -7.16
C THR A 13 2.77 -9.11 -6.79
N LEU A 14 1.57 -9.24 -6.21
CA LEU A 14 0.78 -8.07 -5.77
C LEU A 14 1.49 -7.34 -4.61
N ASP A 15 2.04 -8.07 -3.64
CA ASP A 15 2.76 -7.46 -2.52
C ASP A 15 4.00 -6.69 -2.98
N SER A 16 4.78 -7.28 -3.90
CA SER A 16 5.94 -6.64 -4.53
C SER A 16 5.53 -5.45 -5.41
N LEU A 17 4.50 -5.61 -6.26
CA LEU A 17 4.03 -4.55 -7.13
C LEU A 17 3.50 -3.33 -6.37
N PHE A 18 2.81 -3.52 -5.24
CA PHE A 18 2.19 -2.41 -4.50
C PHE A 18 3.08 -1.84 -3.40
N SER A 19 3.71 -2.68 -2.57
CA SER A 19 4.49 -2.19 -1.42
C SER A 19 5.93 -1.83 -1.76
N GLU A 20 6.58 -2.50 -2.72
CA GLU A 20 7.97 -2.20 -3.08
C GLU A 20 8.04 -1.01 -4.04
N ASN A 21 7.15 -0.92 -5.04
CA ASN A 21 7.20 0.19 -5.99
C ASN A 21 6.94 1.55 -5.33
N LEU A 22 5.95 1.67 -4.43
CA LEU A 22 5.66 2.97 -3.82
C LEU A 22 6.84 3.51 -2.99
N ASN A 23 7.48 2.64 -2.21
CA ASN A 23 8.63 3.05 -1.39
C ASN A 23 9.85 3.40 -2.26
N THR A 24 10.13 2.57 -3.27
CA THR A 24 11.20 2.87 -4.23
C THR A 24 10.94 4.17 -4.99
N ASP A 25 9.69 4.45 -5.36
CA ASP A 25 9.32 5.69 -6.06
C ASP A 25 9.47 6.93 -5.14
N ILE A 26 9.10 6.81 -3.86
CA ILE A 26 9.33 7.87 -2.87
C ILE A 26 10.83 8.13 -2.67
N GLU A 27 11.64 7.07 -2.52
CA GLU A 27 13.09 7.20 -2.33
C GLU A 27 13.77 7.85 -3.54
N ARG A 28 13.35 7.45 -4.75
CA ARG A 28 13.82 8.08 -6.00
C ARG A 28 13.45 9.55 -6.05
N LEU A 29 12.21 9.89 -5.72
CA LEU A 29 11.76 11.28 -5.70
C LEU A 29 12.54 12.11 -4.68
N GLN A 30 12.77 11.59 -3.48
CA GLN A 30 13.57 12.26 -2.45
C GLN A 30 15.01 12.47 -2.93
N SER A 31 15.62 11.45 -3.54
CA SER A 31 16.96 11.56 -4.13
C SER A 31 17.02 12.63 -5.23
N THR A 32 16.00 12.70 -6.09
CA THR A 32 15.89 13.76 -7.10
C THR A 32 15.76 15.15 -6.46
N ASN A 33 14.97 15.30 -5.39
CA ASN A 33 14.87 16.56 -4.66
C ASN A 33 16.22 16.99 -4.10
N ASP A 34 16.98 16.08 -3.49
CA ASP A 34 18.30 16.38 -2.92
C ASP A 34 19.28 16.85 -4.01
N LEU A 35 19.22 16.24 -5.20
CA LEU A 35 20.02 16.67 -6.35
C LEU A 35 19.61 18.06 -6.84
N VAL A 36 18.30 18.31 -6.97
CA VAL A 36 17.78 19.62 -7.36
C VAL A 36 18.21 20.68 -6.35
N ASP A 37 18.14 20.39 -5.05
CA ASP A 37 18.51 21.30 -3.97
C ASP A 37 20.02 21.58 -3.91
N ALA A 38 20.86 20.61 -4.26
CA ALA A 38 22.31 20.79 -4.35
C ALA A 38 22.76 21.56 -5.62
N MET A 39 21.92 21.66 -6.65
CA MET A 39 22.29 22.35 -7.89
C MET A 39 22.36 23.87 -7.72
N PRO A 40 23.39 24.53 -8.29
CA PRO A 40 23.44 25.99 -8.36
C PRO A 40 22.31 26.59 -9.19
N PHE A 41 21.82 27.77 -8.81
CA PHE A 41 20.63 28.39 -9.42
C PHE A 41 20.72 28.59 -10.94
N TRP A 42 21.92 28.84 -11.47
CA TRP A 42 22.15 29.01 -12.91
C TRP A 42 21.98 27.70 -13.72
N ARG A 43 22.21 26.52 -13.12
CA ARG A 43 21.90 25.23 -13.77
C ARG A 43 20.42 24.90 -13.71
N ARG A 44 19.70 25.34 -12.68
CA ARG A 44 18.25 25.14 -12.56
C ARG A 44 17.46 25.90 -13.62
N ARG A 45 17.99 27.04 -14.11
CA ARG A 45 17.30 27.97 -15.03
C ARG A 45 16.98 27.37 -16.42
N GLY A 46 17.52 26.21 -16.78
CA GLY A 46 17.22 25.49 -18.02
C GLY A 46 16.59 24.10 -17.84
N LEU A 47 16.41 23.65 -16.59
CA LEU A 47 15.78 22.37 -16.26
C LEU A 47 14.35 22.62 -15.79
N HIS A 48 13.41 21.77 -16.21
CA HIS A 48 12.03 21.78 -15.68
C HIS A 48 11.93 21.02 -14.35
N GLU A 49 13.06 20.69 -13.73
CA GLU A 49 13.10 19.96 -12.46
C GLU A 49 12.92 20.93 -11.30
N ARG A 50 11.80 20.78 -10.62
CA ARG A 50 11.47 21.49 -9.39
C ARG A 50 11.40 20.48 -8.25
N ARG A 51 11.76 20.92 -7.05
CA ARG A 51 11.55 20.13 -5.84
C ARG A 51 10.06 19.80 -5.69
N ILE A 52 9.76 18.54 -5.41
CA ILE A 52 8.40 18.03 -5.19
C ILE A 52 8.28 17.58 -3.74
N GLU A 53 7.41 18.21 -2.97
CA GLU A 53 7.13 17.74 -1.61
C GLU A 53 6.23 16.51 -1.64
N VAL A 54 6.56 15.51 -0.81
CA VAL A 54 5.78 14.28 -0.66
C VAL A 54 5.50 14.04 0.81
N MET A 55 4.23 13.78 1.10
CA MET A 55 3.76 13.35 2.41
C MET A 55 3.14 11.96 2.29
N VAL A 56 3.56 11.05 3.18
CA VAL A 56 3.13 9.64 3.16
C VAL A 56 2.40 9.33 4.46
N ILE A 57 1.19 8.77 4.35
CA ILE A 57 0.46 8.20 5.48
C ILE A 57 0.49 6.68 5.30
N ARG A 58 1.09 5.99 6.27
CA ARG A 58 1.13 4.52 6.30
C ARG A 58 0.04 3.99 7.22
N PRO A 59 -0.55 2.82 6.90
CA PRO A 59 -1.51 2.20 7.79
C PRO A 59 -0.84 1.90 9.13
N SER A 60 -1.51 2.25 10.24
CA SER A 60 -1.00 1.99 11.59
C SER A 60 -1.14 0.55 12.04
N GLU A 61 -1.91 -0.24 11.30
CA GLU A 61 -2.17 -1.66 11.55
C GLU A 61 -1.82 -2.50 10.31
N ASP A 62 -1.39 -3.74 10.52
CA ASP A 62 -1.10 -4.68 9.44
C ASP A 62 -2.39 -5.13 8.76
N LEU A 63 -2.56 -4.76 7.49
CA LEU A 63 -3.76 -5.05 6.71
C LEU A 63 -4.07 -6.55 6.61
N ARG A 64 -3.05 -7.40 6.75
CA ARG A 64 -3.23 -8.86 6.77
C ARG A 64 -3.99 -9.32 8.01
N LYS A 65 -3.79 -8.66 9.15
CA LYS A 65 -4.55 -8.94 10.39
C LYS A 65 -6.00 -8.53 10.23
N VAL A 66 -6.24 -7.34 9.66
CA VAL A 66 -7.59 -6.85 9.34
C VAL A 66 -8.31 -7.83 8.39
N ALA A 67 -7.60 -8.35 7.38
CA ALA A 67 -8.16 -9.32 6.45
C ALA A 67 -8.47 -10.67 7.12
N ALA A 68 -7.61 -11.13 8.04
CA ALA A 68 -7.82 -12.35 8.81
C ALA A 68 -9.08 -12.26 9.68
N ASP A 69 -9.28 -11.16 10.40
CA ASP A 69 -10.44 -10.96 11.29
C ASP A 69 -11.77 -10.92 10.51
N HIS A 70 -11.74 -10.38 9.30
CA HIS A 70 -12.93 -10.29 8.43
C HIS A 70 -13.16 -11.53 7.56
N SER A 71 -12.19 -12.46 7.50
CA SER A 71 -12.26 -13.64 6.64
C SER A 71 -13.36 -14.64 6.98
N VAL A 72 -13.71 -14.74 8.26
CA VAL A 72 -14.70 -15.70 8.77
C VAL A 72 -16.11 -15.34 8.29
N GLN A 73 -16.37 -14.08 7.99
CA GLN A 73 -17.67 -13.54 7.58
C GLN A 73 -17.89 -13.57 6.06
N MET A 74 -16.92 -14.08 5.28
CA MET A 74 -16.99 -14.08 3.82
C MET A 74 -18.17 -14.88 3.24
N PRO A 75 -18.77 -14.41 2.13
CA PRO A 75 -19.69 -15.20 1.31
C PRO A 75 -19.08 -16.56 0.92
N ARG A 76 -19.90 -17.62 0.96
CA ARG A 76 -19.43 -19.00 0.71
C ARG A 76 -18.76 -19.18 -0.65
N GLY A 77 -19.17 -18.43 -1.67
CA GLY A 77 -18.57 -18.47 -3.02
C GLY A 77 -17.12 -17.98 -3.06
N VAL A 78 -16.81 -16.88 -2.38
CA VAL A 78 -15.44 -16.33 -2.27
C VAL A 78 -14.56 -17.29 -1.46
N ARG A 79 -15.11 -17.84 -0.37
CA ARG A 79 -14.46 -18.87 0.45
C ARG A 79 -14.11 -20.12 -0.37
N LEU A 80 -15.03 -20.57 -1.23
CA LEU A 80 -14.82 -21.74 -2.08
C LEU A 80 -13.75 -21.45 -3.14
N PHE A 81 -13.81 -20.29 -3.81
CA PHE A 81 -12.82 -19.86 -4.78
C PHE A 81 -11.40 -19.78 -4.19
N LEU A 82 -11.25 -19.14 -3.01
CA LEU A 82 -9.96 -19.06 -2.32
C LEU A 82 -9.44 -20.44 -1.89
N ARG A 83 -10.32 -21.37 -1.51
CA ARG A 83 -9.95 -22.76 -1.21
C ARG A 83 -9.52 -23.53 -2.46
N THR A 84 -10.14 -23.29 -3.61
CA THR A 84 -9.79 -23.96 -4.88
C THR A 84 -8.51 -23.43 -5.50
N VAL A 85 -8.18 -22.15 -5.29
CA VAL A 85 -6.96 -21.52 -5.85
C VAL A 85 -5.77 -21.61 -4.86
N GLY A 86 -5.99 -22.13 -3.65
CA GLY A 86 -4.94 -22.33 -2.64
C GLY A 86 -4.61 -21.10 -1.78
N GLY A 87 -5.45 -20.05 -1.83
CA GLY A 87 -5.28 -18.81 -1.06
C GLY A 87 -5.96 -18.79 0.32
N TRP A 88 -6.55 -19.91 0.75
CA TRP A 88 -7.23 -20.01 2.04
C TRP A 88 -6.26 -20.42 3.16
N GLY A 89 -5.96 -19.51 4.08
CA GLY A 89 -5.18 -19.79 5.28
C GLY A 89 -3.65 -19.74 5.14
N HIS A 90 -3.12 -19.38 3.97
CA HIS A 90 -1.68 -19.08 3.82
C HIS A 90 -1.47 -17.56 3.72
N GLU A 91 -0.95 -16.98 4.81
CA GLU A 91 -0.46 -15.60 4.95
C GLU A 91 -1.43 -14.43 4.72
N TRP A 92 -2.71 -14.66 4.40
CA TRP A 92 -3.76 -13.63 4.21
C TRP A 92 -3.45 -12.55 3.15
N ARG A 93 -2.36 -12.72 2.39
CA ARG A 93 -1.88 -11.79 1.35
C ARG A 93 -2.90 -11.58 0.24
N ILE A 94 -3.40 -12.64 -0.37
CA ILE A 94 -4.42 -12.51 -1.42
C ILE A 94 -5.75 -11.94 -0.90
N PRO A 95 -6.28 -12.41 0.25
CA PRO A 95 -7.46 -11.81 0.86
C PRO A 95 -7.34 -10.30 1.10
N SER A 96 -6.22 -9.79 1.62
CA SER A 96 -6.07 -8.33 1.82
C SER A 96 -6.13 -7.50 0.54
N TYR A 97 -5.85 -8.09 -0.63
CA TYR A 97 -5.86 -7.41 -1.93
C TYR A 97 -7.08 -7.73 -2.81
N LEU A 98 -7.77 -8.87 -2.63
CA LEU A 98 -8.93 -9.29 -3.44
C LEU A 98 -10.28 -9.15 -2.71
N LEU A 99 -10.28 -8.95 -1.39
CA LEU A 99 -11.52 -8.77 -0.67
C LEU A 99 -12.05 -7.35 -0.88
N PHE A 100 -12.97 -7.21 -1.82
CA PHE A 100 -13.91 -6.09 -1.82
C PHE A 100 -15.23 -6.51 -1.13
N ASP A 101 -15.14 -7.26 -0.03
CA ASP A 101 -16.30 -7.44 0.86
C ASP A 101 -16.56 -6.08 1.53
N GLY A 102 -17.80 -5.58 1.45
CA GLY A 102 -18.17 -4.27 1.96
C GLY A 102 -17.76 -4.06 3.43
N ARG A 103 -17.71 -5.12 4.24
CA ARG A 103 -17.24 -5.03 5.63
C ARG A 103 -15.73 -4.86 5.77
N PHE A 104 -14.94 -5.53 4.95
CA PHE A 104 -13.48 -5.36 4.97
C PHE A 104 -13.10 -4.00 4.39
N ALA A 105 -13.74 -3.58 3.30
CA ALA A 105 -13.58 -2.23 2.76
C ALA A 105 -13.92 -1.15 3.80
N GLN A 106 -15.00 -1.33 4.57
CA GLN A 106 -15.36 -0.43 5.67
C GLN A 106 -14.26 -0.38 6.74
N ALA A 107 -13.72 -1.52 7.15
CA ALA A 107 -12.63 -1.57 8.13
C ALA A 107 -11.36 -0.85 7.63
N LEU A 108 -11.04 -0.97 6.35
CA LEU A 108 -9.93 -0.24 5.72
C LEU A 108 -10.18 1.27 5.69
N ILE A 109 -11.40 1.71 5.36
CA ILE A 109 -11.80 3.12 5.39
C ILE A 109 -11.67 3.69 6.81
N ASP A 110 -12.16 2.96 7.81
CA ASP A 110 -12.11 3.38 9.21
C ASP A 110 -10.65 3.45 9.73
N LEU A 111 -9.80 2.51 9.34
CA LEU A 111 -8.36 2.55 9.63
C LEU A 111 -7.71 3.77 8.98
N GLY A 112 -7.92 3.99 7.68
CA GLY A 112 -7.38 5.14 6.96
C GLY A 112 -7.85 6.48 7.52
N TYR A 113 -9.11 6.57 7.95
CA TYR A 113 -9.65 7.76 8.59
C TYR A 113 -8.96 8.06 9.92
N ARG A 114 -8.77 7.03 10.78
CA ARG A 114 -8.04 7.19 12.06
C ARG A 114 -6.58 7.61 11.83
N ASP A 115 -5.91 7.03 10.84
CA ASP A 115 -4.53 7.37 10.51
C ASP A 115 -4.40 8.78 9.94
N GLY A 116 -5.32 9.19 9.06
CA GLY A 116 -5.41 10.56 8.57
C GLY A 116 -5.65 11.58 9.69
N LEU A 117 -6.53 11.27 10.64
CA LEU A 117 -6.78 12.14 11.80
C LEU A 117 -5.54 12.28 12.70
N LYS A 118 -4.79 11.20 12.94
CA LYS A 118 -3.51 11.27 13.66
C LYS A 118 -2.49 12.14 12.92
N ALA A 119 -2.48 12.09 11.60
CA ALA A 119 -1.61 12.88 10.73
C ALA A 119 -2.14 14.31 10.46
N ARG A 120 -3.26 14.73 11.07
CA ARG A 120 -3.93 16.00 10.79
C ARG A 120 -3.00 17.23 10.85
N PRO A 121 -2.14 17.41 11.86
CA PRO A 121 -1.26 18.58 11.90
C PRO A 121 -0.31 18.65 10.70
N ALA A 122 0.25 17.50 10.31
CA ALA A 122 1.14 17.41 9.16
C ALA A 122 0.38 17.64 7.84
N LEU A 123 -0.85 17.12 7.70
CA LEU A 123 -1.70 17.36 6.53
C LEU A 123 -2.04 18.84 6.39
N GLN A 124 -2.38 19.50 7.51
CA GLN A 124 -2.66 20.94 7.51
C GLN A 124 -1.44 21.74 7.08
N ALA A 125 -0.25 21.43 7.61
CA ALA A 125 0.99 22.08 7.22
C ALA A 125 1.35 21.83 5.74
N PHE A 126 1.08 20.63 5.21
CA PHE A 126 1.38 20.27 3.82
C PHE A 126 0.52 21.01 2.78
N PHE A 127 -0.73 21.33 3.13
CA PHE A 127 -1.67 22.02 2.23
C PHE A 127 -1.85 23.53 2.52
N SER A 128 -1.12 24.08 3.48
CA SER A 128 -1.13 25.52 3.78
C SER A 128 -0.23 26.28 2.80
#